data_AF-A0A8H6F196-F1
#
_entry.id   AF-A0A8H6F196-F1
#
_cell.length_a   1.000
_cell.length_b   1.000
_cell.length_c   1.000
_cell.angle_alpha   90.00
_cell.angle_beta   90.00
_cell.angle_gamma   90.00
#
_symmetry.space_group_name_H-M   'P 1'
#
loop_
_entity.id
_entity.type
_entity.pdbx_description
1 polymer ?
#
loop_
_entity_poly.entity_id
_entity_poly.type
_entity_poly.pdbx_seq_one_letter_code
_entity_poly.pdbx_strand_id
1 'polypeptide(L)'
;MSVQETPTKGLTGKISDLDMSNMKGKSLTDKLAADAKLKDEAQTIHEVKQAVASTDKATEEKDDSLKKHQDFLAKHKVHRHKLKQLEAEEPLLVENKRRYVMFPIRYHEIWNFYKKAEASFWTAEEIDLSKDLDDWNNKLNENERYFISRVLAFLPLPMVLLVKI
;
A
#
# COMPACT_ATOMS: atom_id res chain seq x y z
N MET A 1 35.34 6.55 -1.08
CA MET A 1 33.92 6.86 -1.35
C MET A 1 33.17 5.54 -1.34
N SER A 2 32.43 5.27 -0.26
CA SER A 2 31.71 4.00 -0.06
C SER A 2 30.28 4.17 -0.57
N VAL A 3 29.90 3.39 -1.59
CA VAL A 3 28.55 3.40 -2.17
C VAL A 3 27.68 2.49 -1.32
N GLN A 4 26.71 3.06 -0.60
CA GLN A 4 25.66 2.28 0.04
C GLN A 4 24.64 1.87 -1.02
N GLU A 5 24.54 0.57 -1.30
CA GLU A 5 23.47 0.01 -2.12
C GLU A 5 22.18 -0.14 -1.28
N THR A 6 21.07 0.37 -1.80
CA THR A 6 19.73 0.29 -1.21
C THR A 6 19.21 -1.16 -1.11
N PRO A 7 18.33 -1.46 -0.13
CA PRO A 7 17.88 -2.82 0.19
C PRO A 7 16.76 -3.32 -0.76
N THR A 8 17.01 -3.29 -2.07
CA THR A 8 16.05 -3.79 -3.09
C THR A 8 16.35 -5.22 -3.55
N LYS A 9 17.48 -5.82 -3.15
CA LYS A 9 17.89 -7.18 -3.57
C LYS A 9 17.13 -8.34 -2.90
N GLY A 10 16.30 -8.08 -1.88
CA GLY A 10 15.60 -9.14 -1.13
C GLY A 10 14.32 -9.68 -1.81
N LEU A 11 13.63 -8.83 -2.58
CA LEU A 11 12.36 -9.21 -3.23
C LEU A 11 12.58 -9.79 -4.64
N THR A 12 13.64 -9.36 -5.34
CA THR A 12 13.89 -9.72 -6.74
C THR A 12 14.34 -11.16 -6.91
N GLY A 13 15.06 -11.74 -5.93
CA GLY A 13 15.54 -13.12 -6.00
C GLY A 13 14.44 -14.18 -5.87
N LYS A 14 13.28 -13.85 -5.29
CA LYS A 14 12.17 -14.79 -5.10
C LYS A 14 11.17 -14.81 -6.27
N ILE A 15 11.18 -13.77 -7.11
CA ILE A 15 10.32 -13.68 -8.29
C ILE A 15 10.90 -14.48 -9.46
N SER A 16 12.24 -14.57 -9.56
CA SER A 16 12.94 -15.32 -10.60
C SER A 16 12.77 -16.84 -10.53
N ASP A 17 12.45 -17.38 -9.35
CA ASP A 17 12.28 -18.83 -9.13
C ASP A 17 10.83 -19.32 -9.27
N LEU A 18 9.88 -18.43 -9.60
CA LEU A 18 8.47 -18.78 -9.77
C LEU A 18 8.22 -19.29 -11.20
N ASP A 19 8.66 -20.52 -11.50
CA ASP A 19 8.34 -21.17 -12.78
C ASP A 19 6.87 -21.64 -12.79
N MET A 20 6.04 -20.92 -13.55
CA MET A 20 4.60 -21.16 -13.69
C MET A 20 4.24 -21.96 -14.96
N SER A 21 5.23 -22.45 -15.71
CA SER A 21 5.01 -23.05 -17.04
C SER A 21 4.35 -24.43 -17.04
N ASN A 22 4.34 -25.15 -15.91
CA ASN A 22 3.89 -26.54 -15.86
C ASN A 22 2.71 -26.75 -14.89
N MET A 23 1.52 -26.25 -15.25
CA MET A 23 0.31 -26.39 -14.43
C MET A 23 -0.92 -26.79 -15.28
N LYS A 24 -0.88 -27.95 -15.93
CA LYS A 24 -2.06 -28.54 -16.59
C LYS A 24 -2.68 -29.63 -15.71
N GLY A 25 -3.91 -29.44 -15.21
CA GLY A 25 -4.76 -30.58 -14.84
C GLY A 25 -5.58 -30.58 -13.54
N LYS A 26 -5.60 -29.54 -12.69
CA LYS A 26 -6.65 -29.39 -11.65
C LYS A 26 -6.98 -27.90 -11.48
N SER A 27 -8.26 -27.56 -11.42
CA SER A 27 -8.81 -26.20 -11.30
C SER A 27 -8.07 -25.39 -10.24
N LEU A 28 -7.55 -24.22 -10.63
CA LEU A 28 -6.75 -23.36 -9.77
C LEU A 28 -7.49 -22.94 -8.50
N THR A 29 -8.82 -22.81 -8.56
CA THR A 29 -9.69 -22.53 -7.41
C THR A 29 -9.68 -23.67 -6.40
N ASP A 30 -9.67 -24.92 -6.85
CA ASP A 30 -9.64 -26.09 -5.97
C ASP A 30 -8.24 -26.31 -5.43
N LYS A 31 -7.18 -25.91 -6.17
CA LYS A 31 -5.81 -25.87 -5.65
C LYS A 31 -5.58 -24.70 -4.69
N LEU A 32 -6.10 -23.50 -4.94
CA LEU A 32 -6.04 -22.37 -4.01
C LEU A 32 -6.90 -22.62 -2.78
N ALA A 33 -8.05 -23.28 -2.92
CA ALA A 33 -8.88 -23.71 -1.80
C ALA A 33 -8.24 -24.90 -1.09
N ALA A 34 -7.59 -25.83 -1.78
CA ALA A 34 -6.81 -26.90 -1.15
C ALA A 34 -5.53 -26.36 -0.53
N ASP A 35 -4.88 -25.34 -1.06
CA ASP A 35 -3.67 -24.70 -0.50
C ASP A 35 -4.04 -23.74 0.62
N ALA A 36 -5.22 -23.10 0.57
CA ALA A 36 -5.81 -22.38 1.69
C ALA A 36 -6.21 -23.37 2.79
N LYS A 37 -6.89 -24.47 2.45
CA LYS A 37 -7.23 -25.53 3.40
C LYS A 37 -6.00 -26.26 3.92
N LEU A 38 -4.97 -26.54 3.11
CA LEU A 38 -3.71 -27.13 3.55
C LEU A 38 -2.90 -26.13 4.36
N LYS A 39 -2.98 -24.82 4.08
CA LYS A 39 -2.49 -23.80 5.01
C LYS A 39 -3.27 -23.84 6.31
N ASP A 40 -4.59 -24.02 6.29
CA ASP A 40 -5.46 -24.10 7.47
C ASP A 40 -5.38 -25.47 8.20
N GLU A 41 -4.94 -26.53 7.53
CA GLU A 41 -4.82 -27.92 8.02
C GLU A 41 -3.38 -28.24 8.47
N ALA A 42 -2.35 -27.76 7.76
CA ALA A 42 -0.96 -27.75 8.24
C ALA A 42 -0.81 -26.86 9.49
N GLN A 43 -1.70 -25.87 9.60
CA GLN A 43 -1.95 -25.16 10.85
C GLN A 43 -2.32 -26.11 11.98
N THR A 44 -3.18 -27.12 11.83
CA THR A 44 -3.88 -27.75 12.96
C THR A 44 -3.02 -28.49 14.01
N ILE A 45 -1.74 -28.84 13.78
CA ILE A 45 -0.93 -29.51 14.85
C ILE A 45 0.46 -28.91 15.11
N HIS A 46 1.11 -28.22 14.16
CA HIS A 46 2.41 -27.56 14.42
C HIS A 46 2.43 -26.05 14.08
N GLU A 47 1.47 -25.55 13.31
CA GLU A 47 1.33 -24.13 12.97
C GLU A 47 0.08 -23.44 13.58
N VAL A 48 -0.69 -24.07 14.49
CA VAL A 48 -1.67 -23.37 15.39
C VAL A 48 -0.91 -22.45 16.35
N LYS A 49 0.41 -22.60 16.46
CA LYS A 49 1.29 -21.66 17.14
C LYS A 49 2.02 -20.69 16.21
N GLN A 50 1.89 -20.83 14.89
CA GLN A 50 2.71 -20.08 13.93
C GLN A 50 1.93 -19.31 12.86
N ALA A 51 0.76 -19.79 12.40
CA ALA A 51 -0.13 -19.04 11.49
C ALA A 51 -1.36 -18.43 12.18
N VAL A 52 -1.85 -19.04 13.27
CA VAL A 52 -2.48 -18.27 14.37
C VAL A 52 -1.46 -17.21 14.77
N ALA A 53 -0.21 -17.56 15.04
CA ALA A 53 0.81 -16.53 15.25
C ALA A 53 1.33 -15.81 13.97
N SER A 54 0.52 -15.63 12.90
CA SER A 54 0.80 -14.68 11.80
C SER A 54 -0.44 -13.87 11.42
N THR A 55 -1.64 -14.45 11.49
CA THR A 55 -2.91 -13.71 11.45
C THR A 55 -3.30 -13.24 12.85
N ASP A 56 -3.21 -14.08 13.88
CA ASP A 56 -3.16 -13.65 15.29
C ASP A 56 -1.80 -13.09 15.71
N LYS A 57 -0.64 -13.26 15.05
CA LYS A 57 0.46 -12.28 15.30
C LYS A 57 0.17 -10.96 14.61
N ALA A 58 -0.39 -10.89 13.41
CA ALA A 58 -0.74 -9.59 12.84
C ALA A 58 -1.90 -8.93 13.60
N THR A 59 -2.80 -9.71 14.20
CA THR A 59 -3.93 -9.22 15.00
C THR A 59 -3.51 -9.00 16.46
N GLU A 60 -2.71 -9.87 17.08
CA GLU A 60 -2.09 -9.63 18.41
C GLU A 60 -0.99 -8.57 18.37
N GLU A 61 -0.16 -8.46 17.32
CA GLU A 61 0.80 -7.36 17.15
C GLU A 61 0.07 -6.07 16.78
N LYS A 62 -1.03 -6.12 16.01
CA LYS A 62 -1.90 -4.95 15.86
C LYS A 62 -2.55 -4.58 17.18
N ASP A 63 -3.13 -5.52 17.91
CA ASP A 63 -3.79 -5.28 19.19
C ASP A 63 -2.80 -4.83 20.27
N ASP A 64 -1.58 -5.37 20.27
CA ASP A 64 -0.47 -4.97 21.12
C ASP A 64 0.08 -3.61 20.68
N SER A 65 0.16 -3.32 19.37
CA SER A 65 0.51 -1.99 18.88
C SER A 65 -0.55 -0.94 19.23
N LEU A 66 -1.84 -1.32 19.21
CA LEU A 66 -2.97 -0.47 19.59
C LEU A 66 -2.95 -0.21 21.09
N LYS A 67 -2.73 -1.24 21.91
CA LYS A 67 -2.55 -1.10 23.37
C LYS A 67 -1.35 -0.22 23.70
N LYS A 68 -0.19 -0.49 23.11
CA LYS A 68 1.03 0.34 23.24
C LYS A 68 0.78 1.79 22.82
N HIS A 69 0.05 2.00 21.72
CA HIS A 69 -0.31 3.34 21.26
C HIS A 69 -1.22 4.03 22.27
N GLN A 70 -2.25 3.35 22.77
CA GLN A 70 -3.16 3.89 23.80
C GLN A 70 -2.42 4.24 25.09
N ASP A 71 -1.53 3.37 25.55
CA ASP A 71 -0.68 3.59 26.72
C ASP A 71 0.24 4.80 26.51
N PHE A 72 0.84 4.92 25.32
CA PHE A 72 1.63 6.09 24.93
C PHE A 72 0.80 7.38 24.95
N LEU A 73 -0.42 7.35 24.39
CA LEU A 73 -1.32 8.48 24.37
C LEU A 73 -1.74 8.93 25.78
N ALA A 74 -1.94 7.98 26.70
CA ALA A 74 -2.27 8.23 28.09
C ALA A 74 -1.09 8.85 28.84
N LYS A 75 0.12 8.29 28.67
CA LYS A 75 1.36 8.77 29.30
C LYS A 75 1.74 10.18 28.85
N HIS A 76 1.57 10.49 27.55
CA HIS A 76 2.00 11.76 26.96
C HIS A 76 0.88 12.79 26.81
N LYS A 77 -0.20 12.69 27.60
CA LYS A 77 -1.38 13.58 27.49
C LYS A 77 -1.03 15.07 27.60
N VAL A 78 -0.23 15.46 28.60
CA VAL A 78 0.15 16.88 28.85
C VAL A 78 1.05 17.41 27.73
N HIS A 79 2.03 16.62 27.30
CA HIS A 79 2.95 17.02 26.24
C HIS A 79 2.23 17.21 24.89
N ARG A 80 1.35 16.28 24.52
CA ARG A 80 0.54 16.41 23.29
C ARG A 80 -0.41 17.60 23.36
N HIS A 81 -1.00 17.88 24.52
CA HIS A 81 -1.84 19.06 24.68
C HIS A 81 -1.05 20.35 24.45
N LYS A 82 0.20 20.42 24.93
CA LYS A 82 1.09 21.55 24.66
C LYS A 82 1.44 21.67 23.17
N LEU A 83 1.77 20.56 22.50
CA LEU A 83 2.02 20.56 21.06
C LEU A 83 0.81 21.04 20.27
N LYS A 84 -0.38 20.52 20.62
CA LYS A 84 -1.65 20.93 20.01
C LYS A 84 -1.97 22.42 20.19
N GLN A 85 -1.53 23.03 21.28
CA GLN A 85 -1.64 24.48 21.46
C GLN A 85 -0.67 25.24 20.53
N LEU A 86 0.55 24.73 20.35
CA LEU A 86 1.56 25.34 19.46
C LEU A 86 1.22 25.19 17.96
N GLU A 87 0.46 24.16 17.57
CA GLU A 87 -0.06 24.00 16.20
C GLU A 87 -0.84 25.23 15.72
N ALA A 88 -1.51 25.95 16.63
CA ALA A 88 -2.25 27.17 16.30
C ALA A 88 -1.34 28.36 15.92
N GLU A 89 -0.06 28.32 16.29
CA GLU A 89 0.94 29.33 15.94
C GLU A 89 1.73 28.95 14.68
N GLU A 90 1.51 27.75 14.13
CA GLU A 90 2.23 27.27 12.96
C GLU A 90 1.85 28.09 11.71
N PRO A 91 2.82 28.74 11.03
CA PRO A 91 2.53 29.62 9.90
C PRO A 91 1.81 28.95 8.71
N LEU A 92 1.86 27.62 8.61
CA LEU A 92 1.16 26.84 7.57
C LEU A 92 -0.32 26.60 7.90
N LEU A 93 -0.67 26.53 9.19
CA LEU A 93 -2.04 26.30 9.66
C LEU A 93 -2.80 27.60 9.94
N VAL A 94 -2.09 28.72 10.06
CA VAL A 94 -2.68 30.05 10.27
C VAL A 94 -3.15 30.66 8.94
N GLU A 95 -4.46 30.91 8.83
CA GLU A 95 -5.05 31.59 7.69
C GLU A 95 -4.55 33.04 7.54
N ASN A 96 -4.12 33.42 6.34
CA ASN A 96 -3.67 34.78 6.05
C ASN A 96 -4.76 35.60 5.34
N LYS A 97 -5.58 36.31 6.13
CA LYS A 97 -6.69 37.16 5.64
C LYS A 97 -6.25 38.35 4.78
N ARG A 98 -4.97 38.71 4.76
CA ARG A 98 -4.45 39.88 4.02
C ARG A 98 -3.90 39.53 2.64
N ARG A 99 -3.89 38.25 2.24
CA ARG A 99 -3.35 37.79 0.95
C ARG A 99 -4.49 37.51 -0.03
N TYR A 100 -4.84 38.53 -0.82
CA TYR A 100 -5.90 38.44 -1.85
C TYR A 100 -5.37 38.11 -3.24
N VAL A 101 -4.06 38.31 -3.46
CA VAL A 101 -3.38 38.00 -4.71
C VAL A 101 -2.34 36.91 -4.47
N MET A 102 -2.22 36.01 -5.45
CA MET A 102 -1.30 34.88 -5.38
C MET A 102 0.16 35.36 -5.37
N PHE A 103 0.47 36.37 -6.20
CA PHE A 103 1.78 36.99 -6.25
C PHE A 103 1.91 38.12 -5.22
N PRO A 104 3.07 38.26 -4.55
CA PRO A 104 4.30 37.46 -4.65
C PRO A 104 4.25 36.09 -3.93
N ILE A 105 5.00 35.10 -4.42
CA ILE A 105 5.06 33.76 -3.85
C ILE A 105 5.93 33.78 -2.57
N ARG A 106 5.39 33.28 -1.44
CA ARG A 106 6.15 33.17 -0.18
C ARG A 106 6.96 31.87 -0.07
N TYR A 107 6.33 30.75 -0.41
CA TYR A 107 6.92 29.41 -0.29
C TYR A 107 7.29 28.85 -1.66
N HIS A 108 8.50 29.14 -2.11
CA HIS A 108 8.98 28.75 -3.44
C HIS A 108 9.12 27.23 -3.59
N GLU A 109 9.54 26.53 -2.53
CA GLU A 109 9.68 25.07 -2.55
C GLU A 109 8.34 24.37 -2.79
N ILE A 110 7.30 24.76 -2.04
CA ILE A 110 5.94 24.21 -2.19
C ILE A 110 5.40 24.51 -3.59
N TRP A 111 5.65 25.71 -4.10
CA TRP A 111 5.26 26.09 -5.45
C TRP A 111 5.98 25.27 -6.53
N ASN A 112 7.27 25.00 -6.36
CA ASN A 112 8.03 24.19 -7.29
C ASN A 112 7.52 22.74 -7.31
N PHE A 113 7.20 22.16 -6.15
CA PHE A 113 6.58 20.84 -6.08
C PHE A 113 5.19 20.80 -6.71
N TYR A 114 4.37 21.84 -6.48
CA TYR A 114 3.09 21.97 -7.16
C TYR A 114 3.25 22.02 -8.68
N LYS A 115 4.15 22.86 -9.20
CA LYS A 115 4.41 22.97 -10.64
C LYS A 115 4.98 21.69 -11.24
N LYS A 116 5.80 20.94 -10.49
CA LYS A 116 6.28 19.63 -10.88
C LYS A 116 5.15 18.60 -10.98
N ALA A 117 4.20 18.62 -10.04
CA ALA A 117 3.03 17.75 -10.07
C ALA A 117 2.09 18.11 -11.24
N GLU A 118 1.85 19.41 -11.47
CA GLU A 118 1.07 19.92 -12.61
C GLU A 118 1.70 19.53 -13.95
N ALA A 119 3.03 19.57 -14.06
CA ALA A 119 3.75 19.12 -15.25
C ALA A 119 3.69 17.59 -15.46
N SER A 120 3.27 16.83 -14.43
CA SER A 120 3.13 15.36 -14.47
C SER A 120 1.66 14.94 -14.63
N PHE A 121 0.81 15.83 -15.12
CA PHE A 121 -0.58 15.52 -15.41
C PHE A 121 -0.67 14.64 -16.66
N TRP A 122 -1.41 13.55 -16.55
CA TRP A 122 -1.74 12.64 -17.65
C TRP A 122 -3.23 12.29 -17.55
N THR A 123 -3.87 12.14 -18.70
CA THR A 123 -5.29 11.75 -18.79
C THR A 123 -5.43 10.26 -19.07
N ALA A 124 -6.54 9.66 -18.65
CA ALA A 124 -6.79 8.23 -18.93
C ALA A 124 -6.86 7.90 -20.43
N GLU A 125 -7.18 8.90 -21.27
CA GLU A 125 -7.21 8.78 -22.73
C GLU A 125 -5.80 8.66 -23.35
N GLU A 126 -4.75 9.05 -22.63
CA GLU A 126 -3.36 8.89 -23.06
C GLU A 126 -2.85 7.44 -22.92
N ILE A 127 -3.64 6.57 -22.28
CA ILE A 127 -3.31 5.14 -22.16
C ILE A 127 -3.98 4.37 -23.30
N ASP A 128 -3.16 3.85 -24.23
CA ASP A 128 -3.63 2.94 -25.29
C ASP A 128 -3.73 1.50 -24.78
N LEU A 129 -4.96 1.00 -24.64
CA LEU A 129 -5.27 -0.36 -24.18
C LEU A 129 -5.53 -1.36 -25.33
N SER A 130 -5.30 -0.96 -26.59
CA SER A 130 -5.69 -1.76 -27.75
C SER A 130 -5.00 -3.13 -27.81
N LYS A 131 -3.73 -3.21 -27.39
CA LYS A 131 -2.93 -4.44 -27.41
C LYS A 131 -3.08 -5.29 -26.15
N ASP A 132 -3.57 -4.69 -25.06
CA ASP A 132 -3.69 -5.38 -23.77
C ASP A 132 -4.74 -6.49 -23.81
N LEU A 133 -5.78 -6.37 -24.65
CA LEU A 133 -6.81 -7.40 -24.82
C LEU A 133 -6.26 -8.69 -25.46
N ASP A 134 -5.34 -8.56 -26.43
CA ASP A 134 -4.75 -9.70 -27.11
C ASP A 134 -3.75 -10.42 -26.19
N ASP A 135 -2.96 -9.66 -25.43
CA ASP A 135 -2.02 -10.21 -24.45
C ASP A 135 -2.75 -10.91 -23.30
N TRP A 136 -3.90 -10.35 -22.87
CA TRP A 136 -4.76 -10.95 -21.85
C TRP A 136 -5.32 -12.32 -22.22
N ASN A 137 -5.71 -12.50 -23.49
CA ASN A 137 -6.36 -13.73 -23.94
C ASN A 137 -5.39 -14.78 -24.47
N ASN A 138 -4.30 -14.36 -25.13
CA ASN A 138 -3.44 -15.27 -25.89
C ASN A 138 -2.08 -15.54 -25.24
N LYS A 139 -1.57 -14.65 -24.39
CA LYS A 139 -0.23 -14.80 -23.78
C LYS A 139 -0.27 -15.16 -22.29
N LEU A 140 -1.28 -14.68 -21.56
CA LEU A 140 -1.38 -14.87 -20.12
C LEU A 140 -2.04 -16.20 -19.75
N ASN A 141 -1.45 -16.88 -18.78
CA ASN A 141 -2.03 -18.10 -18.20
C ASN A 141 -3.18 -17.75 -17.25
N GLU A 142 -4.10 -18.70 -17.04
CA GLU A 142 -5.30 -18.50 -16.20
C GLU A 142 -4.96 -18.05 -14.76
N ASN A 143 -3.82 -18.50 -14.24
CA ASN A 143 -3.32 -18.12 -12.92
C ASN A 143 -2.84 -16.66 -12.86
N GLU A 144 -2.20 -16.18 -13.92
CA GLU A 144 -1.68 -14.80 -14.01
C GLU A 144 -2.84 -13.82 -14.15
N ARG A 145 -3.85 -14.16 -14.96
CA ARG A 145 -5.08 -13.37 -15.06
C ARG A 145 -5.82 -13.28 -13.72
N TYR A 146 -5.90 -14.38 -12.97
CA TYR A 146 -6.51 -14.38 -11.65
C TYR A 146 -5.78 -13.44 -10.66
N PHE A 147 -4.45 -13.45 -10.70
CA PHE A 147 -3.62 -12.55 -9.88
C PHE A 147 -3.79 -11.08 -10.28
N ILE A 148 -3.64 -10.76 -11.57
CA ILE A 148 -3.74 -9.38 -12.07
C ILE A 148 -5.16 -8.83 -11.83
N SER A 149 -6.20 -9.65 -12.02
CA SER A 149 -7.59 -9.26 -11.73
C SER A 149 -7.77 -8.86 -10.26
N ARG A 150 -7.13 -9.55 -9.32
CA ARG A 150 -7.24 -9.24 -7.89
C ARG A 150 -6.43 -8.00 -7.49
N VAL A 151 -5.28 -7.76 -8.14
CA VAL A 151 -4.52 -6.51 -7.96
C VAL A 151 -5.33 -5.32 -8.50
N LEU A 152 -5.89 -5.43 -9.70
CA LEU A 152 -6.73 -4.40 -10.32
C LEU A 152 -8.04 -4.17 -9.55
N ALA A 153 -8.59 -5.19 -8.87
CA ALA A 153 -9.75 -5.02 -8.00
C ALA A 153 -9.41 -4.29 -6.69
N PHE A 154 -8.17 -4.42 -6.18
CA PHE A 154 -7.75 -3.81 -4.93
C PHE A 154 -7.33 -2.36 -5.09
N LEU A 155 -6.60 -1.98 -6.16
CA LEU A 155 -6.07 -0.61 -6.33
C LEU A 155 -7.14 0.51 -6.31
N PRO A 156 -8.34 0.33 -6.91
CA PRO A 156 -9.39 1.34 -6.89
C PRO A 156 -10.14 1.40 -5.55
N LEU A 157 -10.17 0.31 -4.78
CA LEU A 157 -10.98 0.20 -3.57
C LEU A 157 -10.61 1.25 -2.48
N PRO A 158 -9.34 1.44 -2.08
CA PRO A 158 -8.97 2.47 -1.12
C PRO A 158 -9.03 3.88 -1.73
N MET A 159 -8.82 4.02 -3.04
CA MET A 159 -8.90 5.32 -3.72
C MET A 159 -10.32 5.90 -3.66
N VAL A 160 -11.35 5.07 -3.87
CA VAL A 160 -12.75 5.50 -3.76
C VAL A 160 -13.16 5.79 -2.31
N LEU A 161 -12.57 5.09 -1.33
CA LEU A 161 -12.85 5.33 0.09
C LEU A 161 -12.22 6.64 0.59
N LEU A 162 -11.01 6.97 0.13
CA LEU A 162 -10.28 8.19 0.52
C LEU A 162 -10.91 9.48 -0.03
N VAL A 163 -11.59 9.42 -1.17
CA VAL A 163 -12.27 10.59 -1.79
C VAL A 163 -13.59 10.96 -1.08
N LYS A 164 -14.05 10.15 -0.11
CA LYS A 164 -15.31 10.35 0.63
C LYS A 164 -15.18 10.96 2.02
N ILE A 165 -14.03 11.53 2.36
CA ILE A 165 -13.77 12.33 3.58
C ILE A 165 -13.45 13.76 3.15
#